data_AF-A0A848WQ98-F1
#
_entry.id   AF-A0A848WQ98-F1
#
_cell.length_a   1.000
_cell.length_b   1.000
_cell.length_c   1.000
_cell.angle_alpha   90.00
_cell.angle_beta   90.00
_cell.angle_gamma   90.00
#
_symmetry.space_group_name_H-M   'P 1'
#
loop_
_entity.id
_entity.type
_entity.pdbx_description
1 polymer ?
#
loop_
_entity_poly.entity_id
_entity_poly.type
_entity_poly.pdbx_seq_one_letter_code
_entity_poly.pdbx_strand_id
1 'polypeptide(L)' 'MPQYNTKFELSVEDMDLIEDALLKSRSEVECQKAVGAVQDLLGRLHNQKVFYRPQQGYLGG' A
#
# COMPACT_ATOMS: atom_id res chain seq x y z
N MET A 1 -31.32 1.16 -0.63
CA MET A 1 -30.27 0.46 -1.42
C MET A 1 -29.10 0.19 -0.49
N PRO A 2 -28.43 -0.97 -0.55
CA PRO A 2 -27.24 -1.22 0.25
C PRO A 2 -26.16 -0.21 -0.15
N GLN A 3 -25.57 0.48 0.82
CA GLN A 3 -24.51 1.46 0.58
C GLN A 3 -23.16 0.81 0.87
N TYR A 4 -22.17 1.07 0.02
CA TYR A 4 -20.85 0.51 0.18
C TYR A 4 -20.15 1.10 1.41
N ASN A 5 -19.37 0.27 2.08
CA ASN A 5 -18.54 0.72 3.19
C ASN A 5 -17.35 1.54 2.64
N THR A 6 -17.19 2.76 3.15
CA THR A 6 -16.09 3.65 2.79
C THR A 6 -14.99 3.71 3.85
N LYS A 7 -15.17 3.03 4.99
CA LYS A 7 -14.19 2.96 6.09
C LYS A 7 -13.62 1.55 6.17
N PHE A 8 -12.33 1.43 5.88
CA PHE A 8 -11.61 0.17 6.01
C PHE A 8 -10.73 0.24 7.25
N GLU A 9 -10.88 -0.71 8.16
CA GLU A 9 -10.01 -0.88 9.33
C GLU A 9 -8.91 -1.87 8.90
N LEU A 10 -7.78 -1.33 8.43
CA LEU A 10 -6.61 -2.10 8.01
C LEU A 10 -5.42 -1.68 8.87
N SER A 11 -4.68 -2.66 9.38
CA SER A 11 -3.42 -2.39 10.09
C SER A 11 -2.29 -2.07 9.09
N VAL A 12 -1.12 -1.68 9.62
CA VAL A 12 0.07 -1.49 8.78
C VAL A 12 0.53 -2.82 8.19
N GLU A 13 0.45 -3.90 8.98
CA GLU A 13 0.80 -5.26 8.57
C GLU A 13 -0.15 -5.79 7.47
N ASP A 14 -1.45 -5.48 7.54
CA ASP A 14 -2.40 -5.83 6.48
C ASP A 14 -2.03 -5.12 5.16
N MET A 15 -1.58 -3.87 5.25
CA MET A 15 -1.14 -3.09 4.09
C MET A 15 0.17 -3.63 3.50
N ASP A 16 1.09 -4.11 4.33
CA ASP A 16 2.30 -4.83 3.89
C ASP A 16 1.93 -6.10 3.13
N LEU A 17 1.04 -6.92 3.69
CA LEU A 17 0.59 -8.16 3.07
C LEU A 17 -0.07 -7.92 1.71
N ILE A 18 -0.90 -6.87 1.60
CA ILE A 18 -1.55 -6.49 0.34
C ILE A 18 -0.52 -6.05 -0.70
N GLU A 19 0.48 -5.25 -0.31
CA GLU A 19 1.55 -4.82 -1.22
C GLU A 19 2.37 -6.01 -1.74
N ASP A 20 2.74 -6.96 -0.88
CA ASP A 20 3.48 -8.16 -1.26
C ASP A 20 2.69 -9.03 -2.24
N ALA A 21 1.39 -9.22 -1.97
CA ALA A 21 0.51 -9.97 -2.86
C ALA A 21 0.37 -9.29 -4.23
N LEU A 22 0.22 -7.96 -4.27
CA LEU A 22 0.13 -7.18 -5.49
C LEU A 22 1.44 -7.21 -6.29
N LEU A 23 2.58 -7.13 -5.62
CA LEU A 23 3.90 -7.24 -6.26
C LEU A 23 4.10 -8.61 -6.90
N LYS A 24 3.72 -9.68 -6.21
CA LYS A 24 3.78 -11.05 -6.76
C LYS A 24 2.85 -11.19 -7.96
N SER A 25 1.60 -10.76 -7.83
CA SER A 25 0.62 -10.82 -8.92
C SER A 25 1.06 -10.01 -10.14
N ARG A 26 1.75 -8.87 -9.96
CA ARG A 26 2.28 -8.07 -11.09
C ARG A 26 3.15 -8.89 -12.04
N SER A 27 3.94 -9.84 -11.51
CA SER A 27 4.79 -10.71 -12.35
C SER A 27 4.02 -11.74 -13.17
N GLU A 28 2.76 -12.01 -12.81
CA GLU A 28 1.88 -12.97 -13.48
C GLU A 28 0.89 -12.29 -14.45
N VAL A 29 0.82 -10.95 -14.43
CA VAL A 29 -0.12 -10.16 -15.23
C VAL A 29 0.53 -9.66 -16.52
N GLU A 30 0.12 -10.23 -17.64
CA GLU A 30 0.57 -9.84 -18.99
C GLU A 30 -0.14 -8.58 -19.53
N CYS A 31 -1.30 -8.21 -18.96
CA CYS A 31 -2.07 -7.07 -19.43
C CYS A 31 -1.44 -5.74 -18.98
N GLN A 32 -0.86 -4.98 -19.91
CA GLN A 32 -0.19 -3.71 -19.63
C GLN A 32 -1.05 -2.69 -18.87
N LYS A 33 -2.37 -2.64 -19.13
CA LYS A 33 -3.30 -1.78 -18.37
C LYS A 33 -3.42 -2.19 -16.91
N ALA A 34 -3.44 -3.49 -16.64
CA ALA A 34 -3.51 -4.03 -15.28
C ALA A 34 -2.17 -3.83 -14.54
N VAL A 35 -1.03 -3.95 -15.24
CA VAL A 35 0.29 -3.63 -14.68
C VAL A 35 0.36 -2.18 -14.20
N GLY A 36 -0.11 -1.22 -15.03
CA GLY A 36 -0.16 0.20 -14.66
C GLY A 36 -1.05 0.44 -13.44
N ALA A 37 -2.25 -0.15 -13.40
CA ALA A 37 -3.17 -0.02 -12.28
C ALA A 37 -2.61 -0.59 -10.96
N VAL A 38 -1.90 -1.74 -11.02
CA VAL A 38 -1.21 -2.33 -9.86
C VAL A 38 -0.10 -1.41 -9.37
N GLN A 39 0.69 -0.83 -10.28
CA GLN A 39 1.77 0.08 -9.92
C GLN A 39 1.25 1.38 -9.26
N ASP A 40 0.18 1.96 -9.79
CA ASP A 40 -0.47 3.14 -9.21
C ASP A 40 -1.07 2.84 -7.84
N LEU A 41 -1.65 1.65 -7.65
CA LEU A 41 -2.17 1.21 -6.36
C LEU A 41 -1.05 1.04 -5.33
N LEU A 42 0.03 0.32 -5.68
CA LEU A 42 1.20 0.15 -4.81
C LEU A 42 1.78 1.50 -4.36
N GLY A 43 1.87 2.48 -5.26
CA GLY A 43 2.31 3.83 -4.90
C GLY A 43 1.38 4.52 -3.88
N ARG A 44 0.06 4.35 -4.02
CA ARG A 44 -0.91 4.90 -3.06
C ARG A 44 -0.86 4.20 -1.70
N LEU A 45 -0.71 2.87 -1.67
CA LEU A 45 -0.57 2.10 -0.43
C LEU A 45 0.72 2.52 0.30
N HIS A 46 1.83 2.63 -0.43
CA HIS A 46 3.11 3.07 0.11
C HIS A 46 3.01 4.47 0.74
N ASN A 47 2.32 5.41 0.08
CA ASN A 47 2.12 6.76 0.59
C ASN A 47 1.19 6.84 1.81
N GLN A 48 0.34 5.83 2.05
CA GLN A 48 -0.48 5.75 3.27
C GLN A 48 0.34 5.29 4.47
N LYS A 49 1.45 4.55 4.26
CA LYS A 49 2.42 4.18 5.29
C LYS A 49 3.30 5.38 5.61
N VAL A 50 2.75 6.40 6.27
CA VAL A 50 3.56 7.51 6.82
C VAL A 50 4.54 6.90 7.83
N PHE A 51 5.82 6.83 7.47
CA PHE A 51 6.90 6.38 8.35
C PHE A 51 6.84 7.20 9.65
N TYR A 52 6.54 6.54 10.77
CA TYR A 52 6.73 7.13 12.09
C TYR A 52 8.17 7.65 12.19
N ARG A 53 8.32 8.98 12.13
CA ARG A 53 9.55 9.66 12.49
C ARG A 53 9.38 10.17 13.92
N PRO A 54 10.11 9.63 14.91
CA PRO A 54 10.05 10.17 16.26
C PRO A 54 10.40 11.65 16.23
N GLN A 55 9.55 12.50 16.83
CA GLN A 55 9.76 13.96 16.88
C GLN A 55 10.87 14.39 17.84
N GLN A 56 11.50 13.45 18.57
CA GLN A 56 12.60 13.77 19.47
C GLN A 56 13.94 13.34 18.89
N GLY A 57 14.67 14.37 18.44
CA GLY A 57 16.13 14.44 18.44
C GLY A 57 16.86 13.41 17.58
N TYR A 58 17.38 13.87 16.45
CA TYR A 58 18.52 13.22 15.80
C TYR A 58 19.67 13.09 16.81
N LEU A 59 19.94 11.88 17.30
CA LEU A 59 21.15 11.56 18.06
C LEU A 59 22.19 11.04 17.06
N GLY A 60 22.82 11.99 16.35
CA GLY A 60 24.02 11.70 15.57
C GLY A 60 25.23 11.66 16.50
N GLY A 61 25.98 10.56 16.44
CA GLY A 61 27.34 10.46 16.97
C GLY A 61 28.37 10.75 15.88
#